data_AF-A0A431TT73-F1
#
_entry.id   AF-A0A431TT73-F1
#
_cell.length_a   1.000
_cell.length_b   1.000
_cell.length_c   1.000
_cell.angle_alpha   90.00
_cell.angle_beta   90.00
_cell.angle_gamma   90.00
#
_symmetry.space_group_name_H-M   'P 1'
#
loop_
_entity.id
_entity.type
_entity.pdbx_description
1 polymer ?
#
loop_
_entity_poly.entity_id
_entity_poly.type
_entity_poly.pdbx_seq_one_letter_code
_entity_poly.pdbx_strand_id
1 'polypeptide(L)'
;MKVGWRLALSVALWAVAFPVIGVLTSVLARTVYPTIITDWLPVPLAWTAMILWGLWIYWRCVPSTPSIPRRVMYLALFAVLMVIVGILALDFAIVLVVVIFGV
;
A
#
# COMPACT_ATOMS: atom_id res chain seq x y z
N MET A 1 3.32 18.02 -14.74
CA MET A 1 2.86 16.62 -14.99
C MET A 1 1.35 16.60 -15.15
N LYS A 2 0.82 15.85 -16.14
CA LYS A 2 -0.63 15.61 -16.26
C LYS A 2 -1.13 14.91 -14.99
N VAL A 3 -2.34 15.25 -14.54
CA VAL A 3 -2.93 14.72 -13.29
C VAL A 3 -2.94 13.19 -13.26
N GLY A 4 -3.28 12.55 -14.39
CA GLY A 4 -3.25 11.09 -14.51
C GLY A 4 -1.88 10.47 -14.33
N TRP A 5 -0.81 11.13 -14.80
CA TRP A 5 0.56 10.63 -14.64
C TRP A 5 1.03 10.72 -13.18
N ARG A 6 0.62 11.78 -12.47
CA ARG A 6 0.90 11.93 -11.04
C ARG A 6 0.24 10.82 -10.23
N LEU A 7 -1.05 10.54 -10.51
CA LEU A 7 -1.77 9.44 -9.85
C LEU A 7 -1.10 8.09 -10.13
N ALA A 8 -0.82 7.78 -11.40
CA ALA A 8 -0.22 6.51 -11.78
C ALA A 8 1.14 6.28 -11.10
N LEU A 9 2.02 7.28 -11.10
CA LEU A 9 3.33 7.17 -10.44
C LEU A 9 3.20 7.04 -8.91
N SER A 10 2.28 7.78 -8.28
CA SER A 10 2.06 7.67 -6.84
C SER A 10 1.51 6.29 -6.45
N VAL A 11 0.59 5.74 -7.22
CA VAL A 11 0.05 4.38 -7.01
C VAL A 11 1.14 3.33 -7.24
N ALA A 12 1.94 3.47 -8.29
CA ALA A 12 3.06 2.56 -8.57
C ALA A 12 4.10 2.57 -7.44
N LEU A 13 4.48 3.76 -6.95
CA LEU A 13 5.42 3.88 -5.84
C LEU A 13 4.85 3.27 -4.55
N TRP A 14 3.56 3.51 -4.27
CA TRP A 14 2.86 2.89 -3.14
C TRP A 14 2.84 1.36 -3.27
N ALA A 15 2.57 0.83 -4.46
CA ALA A 15 2.54 -0.60 -4.75
C ALA A 15 3.90 -1.27 -4.50
N VAL A 16 4.99 -0.64 -4.96
CA VAL A 16 6.37 -1.16 -4.75
C VAL A 16 6.77 -1.08 -3.28
N ALA A 17 6.39 -0.02 -2.58
CA ALA A 17 6.73 0.16 -1.17
C ALA A 17 6.01 -0.84 -0.26
N PHE A 18 4.82 -1.32 -0.66
CA PHE A 18 4.00 -2.23 0.13
C PHE A 18 4.73 -3.52 0.56
N PRO A 19 5.30 -4.34 -0.35
CA PRO A 19 6.08 -5.51 0.05
C PRO A 19 7.37 -5.15 0.79
N VAL A 20 8.04 -4.05 0.43
CA VAL A 20 9.28 -3.60 1.08
C VAL A 20 9.05 -3.28 2.55
N ILE A 21 7.99 -2.54 2.86
CA ILE A 21 7.61 -2.18 4.23
C ILE A 21 7.15 -3.42 5.00
N GLY A 22 6.45 -4.36 4.35
CA GLY A 22 6.10 -5.66 4.94
C GLY A 22 7.33 -6.45 5.39
N VAL A 23 8.36 -6.54 4.53
CA VAL A 23 9.63 -7.21 4.88
C VAL A 23 10.36 -6.47 5.99
N LEU A 24 10.52 -5.14 5.88
CA LEU A 24 11.24 -4.34 6.87
C LEU A 24 10.60 -4.45 8.26
N THR A 25 9.28 -4.39 8.33
CA THR A 25 8.55 -4.50 9.60
C THR A 25 8.62 -5.90 10.18
N SER A 26 8.60 -6.93 9.33
CA SER A 26 8.80 -8.32 9.75
C SER A 26 10.21 -8.58 10.28
N VAL A 27 11.23 -8.01 9.62
CA VAL A 27 12.63 -8.08 10.09
C VAL A 27 12.78 -7.32 11.41
N LEU A 28 12.25 -6.10 11.50
CA LEU A 28 12.30 -5.28 12.71
C LEU A 28 11.60 -5.96 13.89
N ALA A 29 10.45 -6.58 13.66
CA ALA A 29 9.73 -7.36 14.67
C ALA A 29 10.61 -8.48 15.25
N ARG A 30 11.30 -9.23 14.37
CA ARG A 30 12.17 -10.35 14.78
C ARG A 30 13.47 -9.92 15.46
N THR A 31 14.05 -8.78 15.08
CA THR A 31 15.37 -8.36 15.58
C THR A 31 15.31 -7.52 16.85
N VAL A 32 14.31 -6.64 16.97
CA VAL A 32 14.23 -5.68 18.08
C VAL A 32 13.33 -6.18 19.21
N TYR A 33 12.35 -7.03 18.90
CA TYR A 33 11.36 -7.45 19.88
C TYR A 33 11.11 -8.98 19.89
N PRO A 34 11.95 -9.75 20.60
CA PRO A 34 11.88 -11.22 20.60
C PRO A 34 10.77 -11.85 21.47
N THR A 35 9.93 -11.07 22.16
CA THR A 35 8.89 -11.57 23.10
C THR A 35 7.47 -11.42 22.58
N ILE A 36 6.55 -12.34 22.90
CA ILE A 36 5.11 -12.47 22.47
C ILE A 36 4.25 -11.19 22.34
N ILE A 37 4.66 -10.04 22.88
CA ILE A 37 3.98 -8.73 22.72
C ILE A 37 4.16 -8.16 21.28
N THR A 38 4.81 -8.91 20.38
CA THR A 38 5.46 -8.35 19.18
C THR A 38 4.83 -8.70 17.85
N ASP A 39 3.89 -9.63 17.83
CA ASP A 39 3.11 -9.93 16.61
C ASP A 39 1.99 -8.88 16.37
N TRP A 40 1.60 -8.14 17.42
CA TRP A 40 0.40 -7.28 17.39
C TRP A 40 0.66 -5.84 16.96
N LEU A 41 1.89 -5.34 17.03
CA LEU A 41 2.18 -3.90 16.85
C LEU A 41 2.78 -3.54 15.47
N PRO A 42 3.79 -4.26 14.96
CA PRO A 42 4.49 -3.86 13.72
C PRO A 42 3.58 -3.96 12.50
N VAL A 43 2.76 -5.01 12.44
CA VAL A 43 1.85 -5.26 11.32
C VAL A 43 0.77 -4.17 11.27
N PRO A 44 -0.04 -3.91 12.32
CA PRO A 44 -1.05 -2.84 12.26
C PRO A 44 -0.46 -1.45 12.01
N LEU A 45 0.75 -1.17 12.51
CA LEU A 45 1.43 0.10 12.23
C LEU A 45 1.74 0.25 10.73
N ALA A 46 2.27 -0.81 10.10
CA ALA A 46 2.54 -0.84 8.66
C ALA A 46 1.25 -0.64 7.85
N TRP A 47 0.19 -1.37 8.18
CA TRP A 47 -1.12 -1.22 7.54
C TRP A 47 -1.66 0.20 7.69
N THR A 48 -1.58 0.77 8.88
CA THR A 48 -2.03 2.15 9.15
C THR A 48 -1.24 3.16 8.31
N ALA A 49 0.09 3.02 8.24
CA ALA A 49 0.93 3.88 7.41
C ALA A 49 0.57 3.77 5.92
N MET A 50 0.30 2.56 5.42
CA MET A 50 -0.09 2.32 4.03
C MET A 50 -1.47 2.91 3.70
N ILE A 51 -2.43 2.80 4.63
CA ILE A 51 -3.76 3.41 4.49
C ILE A 51 -3.65 4.93 4.48
N LEU A 52 -2.90 5.52 5.43
CA LEU A 52 -2.67 6.97 5.48
C LEU A 52 -2.00 7.48 4.21
N TRP A 53 -1.02 6.74 3.68
CA TRP A 53 -0.39 7.10 2.42
C TRP A 53 -1.36 7.00 1.24
N GLY A 54 -2.18 5.95 1.17
CA GLY A 54 -3.24 5.82 0.17
C GLY A 54 -4.24 6.98 0.23
N LEU A 55 -4.65 7.38 1.44
CA LEU A 55 -5.53 8.53 1.65
C LEU A 55 -4.88 9.85 1.22
N TRP A 56 -3.57 9.99 1.47
CA TRP A 56 -2.80 11.14 1.00
C TRP A 56 -2.71 11.19 -0.54
N ILE A 57 -2.54 10.05 -1.20
CA ILE A 57 -2.58 9.95 -2.66
C ILE A 57 -3.96 10.35 -3.18
N TYR A 58 -5.04 9.84 -2.58
CA TYR A 58 -6.41 10.22 -2.93
C TYR A 58 -6.59 11.74 -2.86
N TRP A 59 -6.24 12.36 -1.73
CA TRP A 59 -6.38 13.79 -1.53
C TRP A 59 -5.59 14.59 -2.56
N ARG A 60 -4.33 14.23 -2.83
CA ARG A 60 -3.44 15.02 -3.67
C ARG A 60 -3.62 14.76 -5.16
N CYS A 61 -4.04 13.56 -5.57
CA CYS A 61 -3.97 13.13 -6.96
C CYS A 61 -5.33 12.87 -7.60
N VAL A 62 -6.38 12.59 -6.83
CA VAL A 62 -7.73 12.40 -7.37
C VAL A 62 -8.43 13.76 -7.49
N PRO A 63 -9.04 14.09 -8.64
CA PRO A 63 -9.72 15.37 -8.83
C PRO A 63 -10.88 15.58 -7.85
N SER A 64 -10.93 16.77 -7.25
CA SER A 64 -12.09 17.21 -6.45
C SER A 64 -13.27 17.53 -7.36
N THR A 65 -14.47 17.09 -6.97
CA THR A 65 -15.73 17.39 -7.66
C THR A 65 -16.75 17.94 -6.67
N PRO A 66 -17.50 19.00 -7.03
CA PRO A 66 -18.49 19.61 -6.13
C PRO A 66 -19.71 18.71 -5.88
N SER A 67 -19.98 17.76 -6.78
CA SER A 67 -21.07 16.80 -6.59
C SER A 67 -20.64 15.69 -5.62
N ILE A 68 -21.27 15.64 -4.45
CA ILE A 68 -21.12 14.58 -3.44
C ILE A 68 -21.18 13.16 -4.06
N PRO A 69 -22.17 12.80 -4.91
CA PRO A 69 -22.25 11.44 -5.46
C PRO A 69 -21.03 11.06 -6.31
N ARG A 70 -20.49 11.98 -7.14
CA ARG A 70 -19.27 11.70 -7.90
C ARG A 70 -18.04 11.57 -7.00
N ARG A 71 -17.96 12.33 -5.92
CA ARG A 71 -16.85 12.26 -4.96
C ARG A 71 -16.84 10.91 -4.24
N VAL A 72 -18.00 10.42 -3.82
CA VAL A 72 -18.13 9.08 -3.22
C VAL A 72 -17.77 7.98 -4.23
N MET A 73 -18.22 8.12 -5.48
CA MET A 73 -17.86 7.18 -6.56
C MET A 73 -16.34 7.15 -6.82
N TYR A 74 -15.67 8.30 -6.84
CA TYR A 74 -14.21 8.36 -6.99
C TYR A 74 -13.47 7.74 -5.82
N LEU A 75 -13.95 7.95 -4.58
CA LEU A 75 -13.39 7.29 -3.40
C LEU A 75 -13.51 5.77 -3.51
N ALA A 76 -14.70 5.26 -3.86
CA ALA A 76 -14.94 3.84 -4.00
C ALA A 76 -14.05 3.22 -5.09
N LEU A 77 -14.00 3.86 -6.28
CA LEU A 77 -13.18 3.38 -7.39
C LEU A 77 -11.69 3.38 -7.04
N PHE A 78 -11.21 4.44 -6.36
CA PHE A 78 -9.83 4.53 -5.90
C PHE A 78 -9.51 3.46 -4.86
N ALA A 79 -10.40 3.24 -3.88
CA ALA A 79 -10.21 2.21 -2.87
C ALA A 79 -10.11 0.80 -3.49
N VAL A 80 -11.02 0.47 -4.41
CA VAL A 80 -10.99 -0.81 -5.14
C VAL A 80 -9.69 -0.96 -5.92
N LEU A 81 -9.25 0.10 -6.62
CA LEU A 81 -7.99 0.09 -7.35
C LEU A 81 -6.80 -0.18 -6.42
N MET A 82 -6.72 0.51 -5.29
CA MET A 82 -5.62 0.34 -4.33
C MET A 82 -5.59 -1.07 -3.74
N VAL A 83 -6.75 -1.67 -3.47
CA VAL A 83 -6.82 -3.07 -3.01
C VAL A 83 -6.32 -4.04 -4.08
N ILE A 84 -6.78 -3.91 -5.33
CA ILE A 84 -6.33 -4.77 -6.44
C ILE A 84 -4.82 -4.62 -6.64
N VAL A 85 -4.32 -3.39 -6.68
CA VAL A 85 -2.89 -3.11 -6.85
C VAL A 85 -2.07 -3.66 -5.68
N GLY A 86 -2.55 -3.53 -4.45
CA GLY A 86 -1.88 -4.07 -3.26
C GLY A 86 -1.78 -5.59 -3.28
N ILE A 87 -2.87 -6.29 -3.65
CA ILE A 87 -2.89 -7.75 -3.79
C ILE A 87 -1.88 -8.18 -4.87
N LEU A 88 -1.94 -7.57 -6.06
CA LEU A 88 -1.03 -7.89 -7.16
C LEU A 88 0.44 -7.62 -6.80
N ALA A 89 0.72 -6.55 -6.06
CA ALA A 89 2.07 -6.24 -5.61
C ALA A 89 2.62 -7.29 -4.62
N LEU A 90 1.77 -7.79 -3.71
CA LEU A 90 2.16 -8.88 -2.80
C LEU A 90 2.37 -10.18 -3.55
N ASP A 91 1.44 -10.57 -4.42
CA ASP A 91 1.57 -11.80 -5.23
C ASP A 91 2.85 -11.76 -6.08
N PHE A 92 3.13 -10.62 -6.71
CA PHE A 92 4.35 -10.42 -7.48
C PHE A 92 5.61 -10.53 -6.61
N ALA A 93 5.59 -9.95 -5.41
CA ALA A 93 6.71 -10.06 -4.47
C ALA A 93 6.94 -11.51 -4.02
N ILE A 94 5.87 -12.27 -3.76
CA ILE A 94 5.95 -13.70 -3.42
C ILE A 94 6.57 -14.49 -4.56
N VAL A 95 6.06 -14.32 -5.79
CA VAL A 95 6.60 -14.97 -6.99
C VAL A 95 8.08 -14.63 -7.18
N LEU A 96 8.45 -13.37 -6.98
CA LEU A 96 9.84 -12.93 -7.10
C LEU A 96 10.75 -13.63 -6.08
N VAL A 97 10.31 -13.75 -4.82
CA VAL A 97 11.05 -14.48 -3.79
C VAL A 97 11.20 -15.97 -4.16
N VAL A 98 10.13 -16.62 -4.61
CA VAL A 98 10.16 -18.01 -5.07
C VAL A 98 11.15 -18.20 -6.21
N VAL A 99 11.11 -17.32 -7.22
CA VAL A 99 12.01 -17.39 -8.39
C VAL A 99 13.47 -17.16 -8.00
N ILE A 100 13.77 -16.22 -7.09
CA ILE A 100 15.14 -15.90 -6.68
C ILE A 100 15.74 -16.99 -5.78
N PHE A 101 14.98 -17.49 -4.82
CA PHE A 101 15.49 -18.39 -3.78
C PHE A 101 15.16 -19.87 -4.01
N GLY A 102 14.34 -20.20 -5.02
CA GLY A 102 14.03 -21.58 -5.40
C GLY A 102 13.21 -22.36 -4.36
N VAL A 103 12.40 -21.66 -3.57
CA VAL A 103 11.53 -22.25 -2.52
C VAL A 103 10.30 -22.91 -3.12
#